data_AF-A0A523TDV2-F1
#
_entry.id   AF-A0A523TDV2-F1
#
_cell.length_a   1.000
_cell.length_b   1.000
_cell.length_c   1.000
_cell.angle_alpha   90.00
_cell.angle_beta   90.00
_cell.angle_gamma   90.00
#
_symmetry.space_group_name_H-M   'P 1'
#
loop_
_entity.id
_entity.type
_entity.pdbx_description
1 polymer ?
#
loop_
_entity_poly.entity_id
_entity_poly.type
_entity_poly.pdbx_seq_one_letter_code
_entity_poly.pdbx_strand_id
1 'polypeptide(L)'
;MLPKIILHNSVSLDGSLTSFEPNMGLHYQIAGKYNADAHLICSNTVKVGIELYGGGVPLEEKKDFEKPKRSESLPYWVIPDTKAILKGLLHTCRRFEFCRDVIVLISEENPEEYVRHLEERQLKCTLNVFMLSG
;
A
#
# COMPACT_ATOMS: atom_id res chain seq x y z
N MET A 1 -3.71 -10.10 -22.07
CA MET A 1 -4.88 -9.31 -21.63
C MET A 1 -4.41 -8.25 -20.66
N LEU A 2 -4.98 -7.04 -20.71
CA LEU A 2 -4.70 -5.99 -19.73
C LEU A 2 -5.64 -6.14 -18.52
N PRO A 3 -5.21 -5.76 -17.31
CA PRO A 3 -6.05 -5.83 -16.11
C PRO A 3 -7.26 -4.88 -16.21
N LYS A 4 -8.39 -5.28 -15.61
CA LYS A 4 -9.56 -4.40 -15.43
C LYS A 4 -9.27 -3.43 -14.27
N ILE A 5 -9.40 -2.13 -14.52
CA ILE A 5 -9.15 -1.10 -13.53
C ILE A 5 -10.47 -0.55 -12.99
N ILE A 6 -10.56 -0.46 -11.66
CA ILE A 6 -11.66 0.21 -10.94
C ILE A 6 -11.04 1.33 -10.13
N LEU A 7 -11.50 2.56 -10.33
CA LEU A 7 -11.12 3.70 -9.51
C LEU A 7 -12.16 3.87 -8.39
N HIS A 8 -11.70 3.84 -7.14
CA HIS A 8 -12.55 3.99 -5.96
C HIS A 8 -11.93 4.99 -4.99
N ASN A 9 -12.69 6.03 -4.63
CA ASN A 9 -12.32 7.03 -3.65
C ASN A 9 -13.53 7.35 -2.77
N SER A 10 -13.29 7.79 -1.54
CA SER A 10 -14.28 8.51 -0.74
C SER A 10 -14.05 10.01 -0.94
N VAL A 11 -15.14 10.76 -1.10
CA VAL A 11 -15.11 12.22 -1.28
C VAL A 11 -16.10 12.89 -0.34
N SER A 12 -15.81 14.13 0.05
CA SER A 12 -16.76 14.99 0.75
C SER A 12 -17.92 15.40 -0.18
N LEU A 13 -18.94 16.07 0.39
CA LEU A 13 -20.13 16.52 -0.37
C LEU A 13 -19.79 17.52 -1.48
N ASP A 14 -18.74 18.33 -1.29
CA ASP A 14 -18.20 19.27 -2.28
C ASP A 14 -17.15 18.64 -3.21
N GLY A 15 -16.89 17.33 -3.08
CA GLY A 15 -16.00 16.58 -3.97
C GLY A 15 -14.52 16.60 -3.58
N SER A 16 -14.16 17.11 -2.40
CA SER A 16 -12.78 17.06 -1.89
C SER A 16 -12.36 15.63 -1.54
N LEU A 17 -11.08 15.32 -1.80
CA LEU A 17 -10.42 14.08 -1.38
C LEU A 17 -9.68 14.24 -0.04
N THR A 18 -9.53 15.48 0.44
CA THR A 18 -8.76 15.84 1.64
C THR A 18 -9.60 16.71 2.56
N SER A 19 -9.10 16.93 3.78
CA SER A 19 -9.74 17.82 4.77
C SER A 19 -11.13 17.36 5.24
N PHE A 20 -11.39 16.06 5.19
CA PHE A 20 -12.55 15.43 5.81
C PHE A 20 -12.14 14.04 6.34
N GLU A 21 -12.91 13.52 7.30
CA GLU A 21 -12.67 12.21 7.90
C GLU A 21 -13.62 11.17 7.27
N PRO A 22 -13.13 10.32 6.34
CA PRO A 22 -13.93 9.22 5.82
C PRO A 22 -14.13 8.13 6.88
N ASN A 23 -15.28 7.46 6.84
CA ASN A 23 -15.45 6.21 7.57
C ASN A 23 -14.63 5.10 6.87
N MET A 24 -13.41 4.84 7.38
CA MET A 24 -12.48 3.88 6.78
C MET A 24 -13.02 2.45 6.75
N GLY A 25 -13.80 2.05 7.77
CA GLY A 25 -14.43 0.72 7.81
C GLY A 25 -15.43 0.55 6.66
N LEU A 26 -16.30 1.54 6.45
CA LEU A 26 -17.24 1.56 5.33
C LEU A 26 -16.50 1.63 3.97
N HIS A 27 -15.45 2.46 3.88
CA HIS A 27 -14.62 2.57 2.69
C HIS A 27 -14.08 1.20 2.26
N TYR A 28 -13.41 0.47 3.15
CA TYR A 28 -12.85 -0.84 2.81
C TYR A 28 -13.90 -1.94 2.68
N GLN A 29 -15.03 -1.85 3.38
CA GLN A 29 -16.16 -2.75 3.16
C GLN A 29 -16.73 -2.62 1.73
N ILE A 30 -16.85 -1.40 1.20
CA ILE A 30 -17.26 -1.17 -0.18
C ILE A 30 -16.17 -1.63 -1.15
N ALA A 31 -14.91 -1.28 -0.88
CA ALA A 31 -13.78 -1.69 -1.72
C ALA A 31 -13.69 -3.22 -1.86
N GLY A 32 -13.90 -3.96 -0.76
CA GLY A 32 -13.89 -5.42 -0.74
C GLY A 32 -14.96 -6.06 -1.62
N LYS A 33 -16.10 -5.39 -1.88
CA LYS A 33 -17.17 -5.93 -2.74
C LYS A 33 -16.80 -5.96 -4.21
N TYR A 34 -15.76 -5.23 -4.64
CA TYR A 34 -15.28 -5.29 -6.01
C TYR A 34 -14.54 -6.60 -6.33
N ASN A 35 -14.17 -7.39 -5.31
CA ASN A 35 -13.39 -8.62 -5.44
C ASN A 35 -12.12 -8.40 -6.30
N ALA A 36 -11.41 -7.31 -6.02
CA ALA A 36 -10.17 -6.99 -6.74
C ALA A 36 -9.05 -7.95 -6.33
N ASP A 37 -8.22 -8.36 -7.28
CA ASP A 37 -7.01 -9.15 -7.00
C ASP A 37 -5.94 -8.28 -6.29
N ALA A 38 -5.95 -6.98 -6.57
CA ALA A 38 -5.00 -6.01 -6.05
C ALA A 38 -5.61 -4.61 -5.91
N HIS A 39 -5.15 -3.87 -4.91
CA HIS A 39 -5.34 -2.43 -4.76
C HIS A 39 -4.05 -1.71 -5.10
N LEU A 40 -4.09 -0.81 -6.08
CA LEU A 40 -2.96 0.07 -6.41
C LEU A 40 -3.08 1.36 -5.61
N ILE A 41 -2.11 1.64 -4.74
CA ILE A 41 -2.15 2.80 -3.83
C ILE A 41 -0.81 3.53 -3.91
N CYS A 42 -0.83 4.84 -4.18
CA CYS A 42 0.40 5.63 -4.28
C CYS A 42 1.13 5.72 -2.93
N SER A 43 2.47 5.69 -2.96
CA SER A 43 3.28 5.76 -1.73
C SER A 43 3.03 7.01 -0.90
N ASN A 44 2.80 8.16 -1.52
CA ASN A 44 2.47 9.39 -0.81
C ASN A 44 1.14 9.29 -0.06
N THR A 45 0.13 8.66 -0.66
CA THR A 45 -1.17 8.42 0.00
C THR A 45 -1.02 7.50 1.20
N VAL A 46 -0.20 6.45 1.08
CA VAL A 46 0.10 5.54 2.20
C VAL A 46 0.78 6.29 3.34
N LYS A 47 1.83 7.07 3.04
CA LYS A 47 2.55 7.86 4.05
C LYS A 47 1.60 8.80 4.81
N VAL A 48 0.84 9.61 4.07
CA VAL A 48 -0.12 10.55 4.67
C VAL A 48 -1.19 9.82 5.47
N GLY A 49 -1.68 8.67 4.99
CA GLY A 49 -2.65 7.85 5.72
C GLY A 49 -2.11 7.34 7.05
N ILE A 50 -0.85 6.90 7.10
CA ILE A 50 -0.19 6.46 8.34
C ILE A 50 0.00 7.62 9.31
N GLU A 51 0.44 8.78 8.81
CA GLU A 51 0.65 9.99 9.61
C GLU A 51 -0.65 10.51 10.24
N LEU A 52 -1.76 10.47 9.49
CA LEU A 52 -3.05 11.00 9.94
C LEU A 52 -3.82 10.02 10.85
N TYR A 53 -3.82 8.73 10.54
CA TYR A 53 -4.73 7.76 11.17
C TYR A 53 -4.02 6.72 12.06
N GLY A 54 -2.68 6.68 12.08
CA GLY A 54 -1.92 5.63 12.76
C GLY A 54 -1.64 5.84 14.24
N GLY A 55 -1.91 7.03 14.81
CA GLY A 55 -1.46 7.38 16.16
C GLY A 55 0.08 7.37 16.30
N GLY A 56 0.79 7.46 15.18
CA GLY A 56 2.23 7.24 15.04
C GLY A 56 2.57 5.98 14.24
N VAL A 57 3.84 5.84 13.87
CA VAL A 57 4.35 4.62 13.23
C VAL A 57 4.71 3.64 14.36
N PRO A 58 4.01 2.50 14.53
CA PRO A 58 4.38 1.52 15.55
C PRO A 58 5.78 0.98 15.27
N LEU A 59 6.49 0.53 16.31
CA LEU A 59 7.74 -0.18 16.11
C LEU A 59 7.51 -1.53 15.41
N GLU A 60 8.49 -1.93 14.62
CA GLU A 60 8.51 -3.26 14.01
C GLU A 60 8.64 -4.34 15.08
N GLU A 61 7.97 -5.46 14.84
CA GLU A 61 7.99 -6.65 15.69
C GLU A 61 8.59 -7.81 14.88
N LYS A 62 9.03 -8.88 15.56
CA LYS A 62 9.60 -10.07 14.89
C LYS A 62 8.70 -10.61 13.76
N LYS A 63 7.38 -10.57 13.96
CA LYS A 63 6.38 -11.01 12.97
C LYS A 63 6.40 -10.20 11.67
N ASP A 64 6.92 -8.96 11.69
CA ASP A 64 7.01 -8.11 10.49
C ASP A 64 8.09 -8.60 9.51
N PHE A 65 8.96 -9.51 9.95
CA PHE A 65 10.01 -10.11 9.15
C PHE A 65 9.61 -11.47 8.54
N GLU A 66 8.35 -11.86 8.71
CA GLU A 66 7.78 -13.12 8.22
C GLU A 66 6.63 -12.86 7.23
N LYS A 67 6.44 -13.70 6.22
CA LYS A 67 5.27 -13.54 5.32
C LYS A 67 3.95 -13.73 6.06
N PRO A 68 2.97 -12.81 5.89
CA PRO A 68 1.68 -12.93 6.55
C PRO A 68 0.88 -14.10 5.96
N LYS A 69 0.22 -14.88 6.83
CA LYS A 69 -0.75 -15.91 6.43
C LYS A 69 -2.15 -15.30 6.47
N ARG A 70 -2.68 -14.94 5.31
CA ARG A 70 -3.98 -14.27 5.14
C ARG A 70 -4.86 -15.02 4.13
N SER A 71 -6.17 -14.81 4.22
CA SER A 71 -7.13 -15.35 3.26
C SER A 71 -6.78 -14.93 1.84
N GLU A 72 -6.96 -15.84 0.87
CA GLU A 72 -6.77 -15.52 -0.54
C GLU A 72 -7.83 -14.57 -1.09
N SER A 73 -8.95 -14.44 -0.38
CA SER A 73 -10.02 -13.49 -0.69
C SER A 73 -9.63 -12.02 -0.45
N LEU A 74 -8.51 -11.77 0.25
CA LEU A 74 -8.01 -10.41 0.46
C LEU A 74 -7.12 -9.98 -0.71
N PRO A 75 -7.20 -8.70 -1.14
CA PRO A 75 -6.37 -8.18 -2.21
C PRO A 75 -4.93 -7.97 -1.75
N TYR A 76 -3.98 -8.08 -2.69
CA TYR A 76 -2.64 -7.52 -2.50
C TYR A 76 -2.69 -5.99 -2.51
N TRP A 77 -1.86 -5.35 -1.71
CA TRP A 77 -1.63 -3.91 -1.85
C TRP A 77 -0.38 -3.70 -2.71
N VAL A 78 -0.58 -3.17 -3.90
CA VAL A 78 0.49 -2.86 -4.85
C VAL A 78 0.82 -1.38 -4.70
N ILE A 79 2.06 -1.07 -4.35
CA ILE A 79 2.48 0.30 -4.02
C ILE A 79 3.70 0.68 -4.84
N PRO A 80 3.57 1.62 -5.81
CA PRO A 80 4.73 2.21 -6.45
C PRO A 80 5.45 3.14 -5.47
N ASP A 81 6.74 2.88 -5.24
CA ASP A 81 7.59 3.65 -4.33
C ASP A 81 9.01 3.84 -4.86
N THR A 82 9.12 4.52 -6.00
CA THR A 82 10.38 4.79 -6.71
C THR A 82 11.34 5.71 -5.95
N LYS A 83 10.89 6.37 -4.88
CA LYS A 83 11.69 7.29 -4.07
C LYS A 83 11.98 6.76 -2.66
N ALA A 84 11.68 5.48 -2.39
CA ALA A 84 11.84 4.84 -1.09
C ALA A 84 11.15 5.60 0.07
N ILE A 85 10.00 6.23 -0.20
CA ILE A 85 9.24 7.03 0.77
C ILE A 85 8.75 6.15 1.92
N LEU A 86 8.49 4.87 1.65
CA LEU A 86 7.87 3.95 2.61
C LEU A 86 8.88 3.11 3.40
N LYS A 87 10.18 3.42 3.33
CA LYS A 87 11.19 2.76 4.16
C LYS A 87 10.81 2.91 5.65
N GLY A 88 10.63 1.79 6.33
CA GLY A 88 10.20 1.74 7.74
C GLY A 88 8.71 2.02 7.98
N LEU A 89 7.88 2.06 6.94
CA LEU A 89 6.43 2.31 7.06
C LEU A 89 5.56 1.11 6.62
N LEU A 90 6.08 0.18 5.82
CA LEU A 90 5.29 -0.85 5.13
C LEU A 90 4.68 -1.92 6.05
N HIS A 91 5.25 -2.14 7.24
CA HIS A 91 4.68 -3.04 8.24
C HIS A 91 3.30 -2.57 8.72
N THR A 92 3.05 -1.26 8.74
CA THR A 92 1.74 -0.70 9.08
C THR A 92 0.66 -1.13 8.07
N CYS A 93 0.99 -1.10 6.78
CA CYS A 93 0.11 -1.56 5.71
C CYS A 93 -0.16 -3.06 5.83
N ARG A 94 0.89 -3.84 6.07
CA ARG A 94 0.79 -5.30 6.16
C ARG A 94 0.02 -5.79 7.40
N ARG A 95 0.01 -4.99 8.46
CA ARG A 95 -0.79 -5.25 9.67
C ARG A 95 -2.28 -4.94 9.46
N PHE A 96 -2.62 -4.13 8.46
CA PHE A 96 -3.99 -3.73 8.17
C PHE A 96 -4.87 -4.92 7.77
N GLU A 97 -6.06 -5.03 8.34
CA GLU A 97 -6.90 -6.24 8.25
C GLU A 97 -7.43 -6.55 6.84
N PHE A 98 -7.54 -5.51 6.01
CA PHE A 98 -7.99 -5.61 4.61
C PHE A 98 -6.84 -5.85 3.61
N CYS A 99 -5.61 -6.04 4.09
CA CYS A 99 -4.43 -6.28 3.26
C CYS A 99 -4.02 -7.76 3.36
N ARG A 100 -3.91 -8.44 2.21
CA ARG A 100 -3.34 -9.80 2.15
C ARG A 100 -1.83 -9.77 2.42
N ASP A 101 -1.12 -9.00 1.60
CA ASP A 101 0.30 -8.73 1.68
C ASP A 101 0.63 -7.52 0.78
N VAL A 102 1.83 -6.98 0.90
CA VAL A 102 2.29 -5.82 0.14
C VAL A 102 3.25 -6.22 -0.98
N ILE A 103 3.00 -5.68 -2.17
CA ILE A 103 3.89 -5.76 -3.33
C ILE A 103 4.37 -4.34 -3.63
N VAL A 104 5.69 -4.12 -3.60
CA VAL A 104 6.28 -2.81 -3.88
C VAL A 104 6.78 -2.76 -5.31
N LEU A 105 6.34 -1.76 -6.08
CA LEU A 105 6.92 -1.46 -7.39
C LEU A 105 8.05 -0.46 -7.20
N ILE A 106 9.26 -0.87 -7.55
CA ILE A 106 10.48 -0.07 -7.42
C ILE A 106 11.03 0.29 -8.81
N SER A 107 11.89 1.31 -8.86
CA SER A 107 12.70 1.67 -10.02
C SER A 107 14.16 1.23 -9.81
N GLU A 108 14.94 1.25 -10.89
CA GLU A 108 16.38 0.99 -10.85
C GLU A 108 17.14 2.06 -10.05
N GLU A 109 16.55 3.24 -9.86
CA GLU A 109 17.13 4.35 -9.10
C GLU A 109 16.96 4.19 -7.57
N ASN A 110 16.15 3.22 -7.12
CA ASN A 110 15.98 2.98 -5.69
C ASN A 110 17.32 2.53 -5.06
N PRO A 111 17.72 3.08 -3.88
CA PRO A 111 18.95 2.69 -3.22
C PRO A 111 18.98 1.19 -2.85
N GLU A 112 20.14 0.54 -2.96
CA GLU A 112 20.31 -0.88 -2.58
C GLU A 112 19.90 -1.16 -1.13
N GLU A 113 20.12 -0.21 -0.23
CA GLU A 113 19.70 -0.31 1.17
C GLU A 113 18.17 -0.43 1.30
N TYR A 114 17.42 0.23 0.42
CA TYR A 114 15.96 0.10 0.41
C TYR A 114 15.53 -1.29 -0.08
N VAL A 115 16.18 -1.82 -1.13
CA VAL A 115 15.89 -3.17 -1.61
C VAL A 115 16.17 -4.21 -0.51
N ARG A 116 17.33 -4.11 0.15
CA ARG A 116 17.69 -4.97 1.30
C ARG A 116 16.66 -4.89 2.43
N HIS A 117 16.21 -3.67 2.75
CA HIS A 117 15.16 -3.45 3.74
C HIS A 117 13.85 -4.18 3.39
N LEU A 118 13.45 -4.20 2.11
CA LEU A 118 12.28 -4.94 1.65
C LEU A 118 12.48 -6.47 1.74
N GLU A 119 13.65 -6.96 1.32
CA GLU A 119 14.01 -8.38 1.33
C GLU A 119 14.05 -8.95 2.74
N GLU A 120 14.65 -8.24 3.70
CA GLU A 120 14.69 -8.62 5.12
C GLU A 120 13.28 -8.82 5.70
N ARG A 121 12.29 -8.06 5.21
CA ARG A 121 10.88 -8.16 5.63
C ARG A 121 10.07 -9.16 4.81
N GLN A 122 10.72 -9.89 3.90
CA GLN A 122 10.12 -10.82 2.95
C GLN A 122 9.04 -10.19 2.06
N LEU A 123 9.14 -8.87 1.81
CA LEU A 123 8.21 -8.16 0.93
C LEU A 123 8.53 -8.48 -0.52
N LYS A 124 7.50 -8.71 -1.33
CA LYS A 124 7.69 -8.88 -2.76
C LYS A 124 7.95 -7.52 -3.39
N CYS A 125 9.10 -7.33 -4.02
CA CYS A 125 9.36 -6.18 -4.87
C CYS A 125 9.52 -6.58 -6.34
N THR A 126 9.21 -5.67 -7.25
CA THR A 126 9.40 -5.86 -8.70
C THR A 126 9.89 -4.57 -9.32
N LEU A 127 10.93 -4.68 -10.13
CA LEU A 127 11.40 -3.63 -11.03
C LEU A 127 10.39 -3.54 -12.18
N ASN A 128 9.58 -2.48 -12.19
CA ASN A 128 8.77 -2.07 -13.34
C ASN A 128 8.04 -0.77 -12.99
N VAL A 129 8.74 0.35 -13.15
CA VAL A 129 8.07 1.63 -13.43
C VAL A 129 8.66 2.12 -14.73
N PHE A 130 7.95 1.85 -15.84
CA PHE A 130 8.19 2.62 -17.05
C PHE A 130 7.87 4.07 -16.70
N MET A 131 8.90 4.86 -16.40
CA MET A 131 8.76 6.30 -16.40
C MET A 131 8.43 6.66 -17.84
N LEU A 132 7.15 6.93 -18.11
CA LEU A 132 6.76 7.65 -19.31
C LEU A 132 7.40 9.03 -19.17
N SER A 133 8.59 9.18 -19.74
CA SER A 133 9.24 10.47 -19.93
C SER A 133 8.29 11.35 -20.74
N GLY A 134 7.67 12.31 -20.06
CA GLY A 134 7.00 13.46 -20.67
C GLY A 134 8.00 14.55 -21.00
#